data_AF-A0A0G1XNM0-F1
#
_entry.id   AF-A0A0G1XNM0-F1
#
_cell.length_a   1.000
_cell.length_b   1.000
_cell.length_c   1.000
_cell.angle_alpha   90.00
_cell.angle_beta   90.00
_cell.angle_gamma   90.00
#
_symmetry.space_group_name_H-M   'P 1'
#
loop_
_entity.id
_entity.type
_entity.pdbx_description
1 polymer ?
#
loop_
_entity_poly.entity_id
_entity_poly.type
_entity_poly.pdbx_seq_one_letter_code
_entity_poly.pdbx_strand_id
1 'polypeptide(L)'
;MQVLVDSHTVNAPAVLGQHILRALAQKTVRATGLRPNRIEFSVAYIDARRSRDANERYRRKHGPTDILSFPLHSSVRLRSPDGYHGEILLCPTVIRAHARLHKRTVRAETTRLFVHGVLHLLGYDHQRTQDHKKMLALERRILGVAMLAGDGELG
;
A
#
# COMPACT_ATOMS: atom_id res chain seq x y z
N MET A 1 -6.67 18.53 4.95
CA MET A 1 -6.37 17.10 4.68
C MET A 1 -6.27 16.34 5.99
N GLN A 2 -7.38 15.73 6.39
CA GLN A 2 -7.36 14.72 7.46
C GLN A 2 -6.93 13.39 6.83
N VAL A 3 -6.03 12.66 7.49
CA VAL A 3 -5.66 11.28 7.16
C VAL A 3 -5.94 10.47 8.41
N LEU A 4 -7.01 9.67 8.36
CA LEU A 4 -7.38 8.72 9.40
C LEU A 4 -6.85 7.35 8.97
N VAL A 5 -6.10 6.71 9.88
CA VAL A 5 -5.58 5.36 9.72
C VAL A 5 -6.05 4.57 10.92
N ASP A 6 -7.02 3.69 10.75
CA ASP A 6 -7.38 2.72 11.80
C ASP A 6 -6.58 1.44 11.56
N SER A 7 -5.85 0.97 12.58
CA SER A 7 -5.01 -0.21 12.47
C SER A 7 -5.37 -1.25 13.52
N HIS A 8 -5.99 -2.35 13.08
CA HIS A 8 -6.23 -3.52 13.91
C HIS A 8 -5.14 -4.56 13.67
N THR A 9 -4.41 -4.90 14.74
CA THR A 9 -3.31 -5.86 14.71
C THR A 9 -3.79 -7.21 15.24
N VAL A 10 -3.61 -8.26 14.45
CA VAL A 10 -3.61 -9.63 14.96
C VAL A 10 -2.15 -10.06 15.11
N ASN A 11 -1.62 -9.92 16.33
CA ASN A 11 -0.40 -10.56 16.84
C ASN A 11 0.78 -10.69 15.83
N ALA A 12 1.35 -9.56 15.39
CA ALA A 12 2.47 -9.54 14.44
C ALA A 12 3.58 -8.54 14.86
N PRO A 13 4.81 -9.00 15.17
CA PRO A 13 5.89 -8.16 15.70
C PRO A 13 6.60 -7.25 14.66
N ALA A 14 6.07 -7.09 13.45
CA ALA A 14 6.75 -6.40 12.35
C ALA A 14 5.89 -5.34 11.65
N VAL A 15 5.14 -4.56 12.43
CA VAL A 15 4.11 -3.66 11.93
C VAL A 15 4.56 -2.20 11.96
N LEU A 16 4.31 -1.46 10.87
CA LEU A 16 4.44 0.00 10.87
C LEU A 16 3.41 0.58 11.83
N GLY A 17 3.85 1.34 12.83
CA GLY A 17 2.95 2.02 13.75
C GLY A 17 2.06 3.04 13.04
N GLN A 18 0.88 3.32 13.62
CA GLN A 18 -0.11 4.25 13.07
C GLN A 18 0.48 5.62 12.70
N HIS A 19 1.40 6.15 13.51
CA HIS A 19 2.08 7.42 13.24
C HIS A 19 2.93 7.37 11.96
N ILE A 20 3.65 6.25 11.70
CA ILE A 20 4.44 6.05 10.48
C ILE A 20 3.51 5.90 9.27
N LEU A 21 2.46 5.09 9.39
CA LEU A 21 1.47 4.91 8.32
C LEU A 21 0.84 6.25 7.92
N ARG A 22 0.45 7.06 8.90
CA ARG A 22 -0.10 8.40 8.66
C ARG A 22 0.90 9.31 7.95
N ALA A 23 2.16 9.34 8.41
CA ALA A 23 3.21 10.14 7.78
C ALA A 23 3.49 9.69 6.33
N LEU A 24 3.57 8.38 6.08
CA LEU A 24 3.78 7.82 4.74
C LEU A 24 2.62 8.14 3.80
N ALA A 25 1.39 8.06 4.27
CA ALA A 25 0.22 8.39 3.46
C ALA A 25 0.18 9.89 3.13
N GLN A 26 0.45 10.77 4.10
CA GLN A 26 0.57 12.21 3.84
C GLN A 26 1.66 12.52 2.82
N LYS A 27 2.82 11.86 2.94
CA LYS A 27 3.94 11.99 1.98
C LYS A 27 3.52 11.52 0.59
N THR A 28 2.84 10.38 0.50
CA THR A 28 2.36 9.79 -0.75
C THR A 28 1.40 10.72 -1.46
N VAL A 29 0.38 11.23 -0.75
CA VAL A 29 -0.59 12.16 -1.32
C VAL A 29 0.09 13.44 -1.79
N ARG A 30 0.98 14.03 -0.99
CA ARG A 30 1.73 15.24 -1.39
C ARG A 30 2.53 15.01 -2.68
N ALA A 31 3.14 13.84 -2.83
CA ALA A 31 3.92 13.49 -4.02
C ALA A 31 3.07 13.37 -5.30
N THR A 32 1.78 13.00 -5.19
CA THR A 32 0.85 12.96 -6.34
C THR A 32 0.43 14.33 -6.85
N GLY A 33 0.64 15.40 -6.06
CA GLY A 33 0.13 16.74 -6.36
C GLY A 33 -1.37 16.92 -6.10
N LEU A 34 -2.08 15.87 -5.68
CA LEU A 34 -3.50 15.96 -5.33
C LEU A 34 -3.75 16.89 -4.13
N ARG A 35 -4.93 17.49 -4.10
CA ARG A 35 -5.43 18.34 -3.01
C ARG A 35 -6.87 17.94 -2.62
N PRO A 36 -7.07 16.69 -2.14
CA PRO A 36 -8.40 16.27 -1.72
C PRO A 36 -8.79 16.92 -0.39
N ASN A 37 -10.08 17.15 -0.21
CA ASN A 37 -10.62 17.69 1.03
C ASN A 37 -10.45 16.70 2.20
N ARG A 38 -10.73 15.41 1.95
CA ARG A 38 -10.64 14.32 2.94
C ARG A 38 -9.91 13.10 2.38
N ILE A 39 -9.13 12.42 3.21
CA ILE A 39 -8.57 11.09 2.90
C ILE A 39 -8.68 10.22 4.14
N GLU A 40 -9.22 9.03 4.00
CA GLU A 40 -9.47 8.15 5.13
C GLU A 40 -9.38 6.72 4.67
N PHE A 41 -8.52 5.93 5.30
CA PHE A 41 -8.42 4.54 4.98
C PHE A 41 -8.08 3.71 6.20
N SER A 42 -8.64 2.52 6.30
CA SER A 42 -8.25 1.54 7.31
C SER A 42 -7.05 0.72 6.82
N VAL A 43 -6.24 0.24 7.76
CA VAL A 43 -5.12 -0.68 7.49
C VAL A 43 -5.24 -1.86 8.43
N ALA A 44 -5.62 -3.03 7.92
CA ALA A 44 -5.71 -4.23 8.74
C ALA A 44 -4.56 -5.19 8.45
N TYR A 45 -3.94 -5.72 9.50
CA TYR A 45 -3.00 -6.82 9.39
C TYR A 45 -3.75 -8.13 9.56
N ILE A 46 -3.76 -8.95 8.51
CA ILE A 46 -4.53 -10.20 8.45
C ILE A 46 -3.61 -11.41 8.30
N ASP A 47 -4.07 -12.55 8.81
CA ASP A 47 -3.36 -13.82 8.60
C ASP A 47 -3.45 -14.31 7.15
N ALA A 48 -2.67 -15.34 6.82
CA ALA A 48 -2.61 -15.90 5.47
C ALA A 48 -3.94 -16.54 5.02
N ARG A 49 -4.76 -17.04 5.95
CA ARG A 49 -6.05 -17.64 5.63
C ARG A 49 -7.02 -16.54 5.17
N ARG A 50 -7.16 -15.47 5.96
CA ARG A 50 -7.98 -14.31 5.60
C ARG A 50 -7.48 -13.63 4.32
N SER A 51 -6.17 -13.55 4.13
CA SER A 51 -5.58 -13.00 2.90
C SER A 51 -5.96 -13.83 1.67
N ARG A 52 -5.86 -15.16 1.76
CA ARG A 52 -6.31 -16.08 0.71
C ARG A 52 -7.79 -15.90 0.41
N ASP A 53 -8.64 -15.96 1.44
CA ASP A 53 -10.09 -15.84 1.30
C ASP A 53 -10.45 -14.53 0.57
N ALA A 54 -9.81 -13.42 0.92
CA ALA A 54 -10.02 -12.13 0.28
C ALA A 54 -9.46 -12.07 -1.16
N ASN A 55 -8.28 -12.63 -1.41
CA ASN A 55 -7.68 -12.66 -2.74
C ASN A 55 -8.52 -13.48 -3.73
N GLU A 56 -9.05 -14.62 -3.27
CA GLU A 56 -9.94 -15.47 -4.07
C GLU A 56 -11.28 -14.78 -4.31
N ARG A 57 -11.89 -14.20 -3.27
CA ARG A 57 -13.20 -13.54 -3.37
C ARG A 57 -13.17 -12.30 -4.27
N TYR A 58 -12.18 -11.43 -4.12
CA TYR A 58 -12.17 -10.11 -4.75
C TYR A 58 -11.29 -10.01 -5.99
N ARG A 59 -10.22 -10.81 -6.09
CA ARG A 59 -9.32 -10.81 -7.26
C ARG A 59 -9.43 -12.07 -8.12
N ARG A 60 -10.20 -13.09 -7.69
CA ARG A 60 -10.27 -14.41 -8.35
C ARG A 60 -8.88 -15.03 -8.54
N LYS A 61 -7.97 -14.80 -7.59
CA LYS A 61 -6.60 -15.31 -7.59
C LYS A 61 -6.41 -16.28 -6.43
N HIS A 62 -5.85 -17.45 -6.72
CA HIS A 62 -5.60 -18.48 -5.72
C HIS A 62 -4.44 -18.13 -4.79
N GLY A 63 -4.59 -18.50 -3.52
CA GLY A 63 -3.54 -18.38 -2.51
C GLY A 63 -3.48 -16.99 -1.84
N PRO A 64 -2.70 -16.88 -0.75
CA PRO A 64 -2.56 -15.63 -0.01
C PRO A 64 -1.71 -14.62 -0.80
N THR A 65 -1.96 -13.34 -0.56
CA THR A 65 -1.16 -12.22 -1.10
C THR A 65 -0.64 -11.33 0.03
N ASP A 66 0.39 -10.56 -0.27
CA ASP A 66 1.00 -9.58 0.64
C ASP A 66 0.11 -8.36 0.91
N ILE A 67 -0.54 -7.83 -0.13
CA ILE A 67 -1.41 -6.66 -0.04
C ILE A 67 -2.68 -6.75 -0.90
N LEU A 68 -3.80 -6.28 -0.33
CA LEU A 68 -5.04 -5.96 -1.03
C LEU A 68 -5.45 -4.52 -0.72
N SER A 69 -5.84 -3.77 -1.73
CA SER A 69 -6.35 -2.40 -1.59
C SER A 69 -7.77 -2.31 -2.13
N PHE A 70 -8.69 -1.83 -1.31
CA PHE A 70 -10.11 -1.70 -1.61
C PHE A 70 -10.49 -0.21 -1.60
N PRO A 71 -10.54 0.45 -2.77
CA PRO A 71 -11.11 1.78 -2.83
C PRO A 71 -12.62 1.71 -2.60
N LEU A 72 -13.12 2.49 -1.64
CA LEU A 72 -14.56 2.56 -1.29
C LEU A 72 -15.33 3.60 -2.12
N HIS A 73 -14.68 4.23 -3.10
CA HIS A 73 -15.35 5.15 -4.03
C HIS A 73 -15.99 4.43 -5.20
N SER A 74 -17.22 4.82 -5.53
CA SER A 74 -17.95 4.39 -6.72
C SER A 74 -17.27 4.77 -8.05
N SER A 75 -16.37 5.76 -8.04
CA SER A 75 -15.64 6.19 -9.23
C SER A 75 -14.19 6.60 -8.92
N VAL A 76 -13.30 5.63 -8.75
CA VAL A 76 -11.83 5.82 -8.65
C VAL A 76 -11.25 6.66 -9.80
N ARG A 77 -11.96 6.74 -10.94
CA ARG A 77 -11.54 7.44 -12.16
C ARG A 77 -11.81 8.94 -12.15
N LEU A 78 -12.70 9.43 -11.30
CA LEU A 78 -12.95 10.87 -11.14
C LEU A 78 -12.23 11.30 -9.88
N ARG A 79 -11.28 12.22 -9.99
CA ARG A 79 -10.61 12.85 -8.84
C ARG A 79 -11.72 13.42 -7.95
N SER A 80 -12.11 12.70 -6.91
CA SER A 80 -13.31 13.00 -6.15
C SER A 80 -13.05 14.24 -5.29
N PRO A 81 -13.83 15.32 -5.45
CA PRO A 81 -13.77 16.47 -4.55
C PRO A 81 -14.11 16.09 -3.11
N ASP A 82 -14.90 15.02 -2.93
CA ASP A 82 -15.43 14.55 -1.65
C ASP A 82 -14.38 13.78 -0.82
N GLY A 83 -13.32 13.30 -1.46
CA GLY A 83 -12.16 12.70 -0.79
C GLY A 83 -11.74 11.34 -1.36
N TYR A 84 -10.84 10.67 -0.64
CA TYR A 84 -10.42 9.28 -0.93
C TYR A 84 -10.66 8.40 0.30
N HIS A 85 -11.41 7.32 0.12
CA HIS A 85 -11.86 6.36 1.12
C HIS A 85 -11.45 4.95 0.69
N GLY A 86 -10.94 4.15 1.62
CA GLY A 86 -10.54 2.79 1.29
C GLY A 86 -10.09 1.93 2.45
N GLU A 87 -9.71 0.70 2.13
CA GLU A 87 -9.14 -0.25 3.07
C GLU A 87 -7.89 -0.88 2.48
N ILE A 88 -6.87 -1.09 3.31
CA ILE A 88 -5.65 -1.81 2.94
C ILE A 88 -5.51 -3.01 3.86
N LEU A 89 -5.46 -4.20 3.27
CA LEU A 89 -5.18 -5.44 4.01
C LEU A 89 -3.73 -5.85 3.74
N LEU A 90 -2.96 -6.04 4.80
CA LEU A 90 -1.56 -6.48 4.75
C LEU A 90 -1.43 -7.86 5.38
N CYS A 91 -0.69 -8.78 4.76
CA CYS A 91 -0.44 -10.11 5.33
C CYS A 91 1.02 -10.26 5.80
N PRO A 92 1.34 -10.08 7.10
CA PRO A 92 2.71 -10.13 7.61
C PRO A 92 3.47 -11.42 7.27
N THR A 93 2.77 -12.55 7.15
CA THR A 93 3.40 -13.83 6.79
C THR A 93 3.89 -13.83 5.35
N VAL A 94 3.08 -13.35 4.40
CA VAL A 94 3.48 -13.26 2.99
C VAL A 94 4.52 -12.16 2.80
N ILE A 95 4.34 -11.01 3.47
CA ILE A 95 5.30 -9.90 3.44
C ILE A 95 6.69 -10.35 3.91
N ARG A 96 6.78 -11.14 4.98
CA ARG A 96 8.08 -11.68 5.45
C ARG A 96 8.74 -12.59 4.42
N ALA A 97 7.97 -13.42 3.72
CA ALA A 97 8.49 -14.27 2.66
C ALA A 97 9.00 -13.44 1.47
N HIS A 98 8.22 -12.43 1.03
CA HIS A 98 8.61 -11.53 -0.05
C HIS A 98 9.81 -10.66 0.32
N ALA A 99 9.89 -10.16 1.55
CA ALA A 99 11.03 -9.40 2.04
C ALA A 99 12.34 -10.21 1.95
N ARG A 100 12.31 -11.49 2.34
CA ARG A 100 13.46 -12.40 2.19
C ARG A 100 13.82 -12.61 0.72
N LEU A 101 12.83 -12.87 -0.14
CA LEU A 101 13.04 -13.09 -1.57
C LEU A 101 13.64 -11.86 -2.25
N HIS A 102 13.19 -10.66 -1.89
CA HIS A 102 13.66 -9.40 -2.45
C HIS A 102 14.92 -8.84 -1.77
N LYS A 103 15.49 -9.56 -0.80
CA LYS A 103 16.62 -9.08 0.03
C LYS A 103 16.34 -7.70 0.62
N ARG A 104 15.18 -7.54 1.26
CA ARG A 104 14.77 -6.31 1.96
C ARG A 104 14.43 -6.62 3.41
N THR A 105 14.56 -5.63 4.27
CA THR A 105 13.96 -5.72 5.61
C THR A 105 12.43 -5.81 5.51
N VAL A 106 11.79 -6.50 6.46
CA VAL A 106 10.33 -6.59 6.54
C VAL A 106 9.69 -5.20 6.61
N ARG A 107 10.33 -4.26 7.32
CA ARG A 107 9.91 -2.86 7.41
C ARG A 107 9.97 -2.16 6.06
N ALA A 108 11.04 -2.35 5.28
CA ALA A 108 11.17 -1.77 3.95
C ALA A 108 10.10 -2.31 2.99
N GLU A 109 9.90 -3.63 2.95
CA GLU A 109 8.87 -4.24 2.10
C GLU A 109 7.46 -3.78 2.50
N THR A 110 7.16 -3.72 3.81
CA THR A 110 5.86 -3.20 4.31
C THR A 110 5.66 -1.74 3.92
N THR A 111 6.71 -0.91 4.01
CA THR A 111 6.67 0.51 3.63
C THR A 111 6.36 0.65 2.14
N ARG A 112 7.03 -0.13 1.29
CA ARG A 112 6.81 -0.16 -0.16
C ARG A 112 5.38 -0.56 -0.48
N LEU A 113 4.91 -1.68 0.09
CA LEU A 113 3.55 -2.18 -0.13
C LEU A 113 2.51 -1.18 0.35
N PHE A 114 2.71 -0.54 1.50
CA PHE A 114 1.78 0.47 1.99
C PHE A 114 1.69 1.69 1.05
N VAL A 115 2.82 2.23 0.60
CA VAL A 115 2.84 3.34 -0.39
C VAL A 115 2.16 2.91 -1.69
N HIS A 116 2.45 1.71 -2.18
CA HIS A 116 1.81 1.12 -3.34
C HIS A 116 0.29 1.03 -3.18
N GLY A 117 -0.17 0.55 -2.01
CA GLY A 117 -1.58 0.44 -1.67
C GLY A 117 -2.29 1.79 -1.62
N VAL A 118 -1.66 2.82 -1.04
CA VAL A 118 -2.21 4.19 -1.00
C VAL A 118 -2.31 4.78 -2.40
N LEU A 119 -1.29 4.59 -3.26
CA LEU A 119 -1.35 5.04 -4.65
C LEU A 119 -2.52 4.40 -5.41
N HIS A 120 -2.80 3.12 -5.16
CA HIS A 120 -3.99 2.45 -5.69
C HIS A 120 -5.30 3.08 -5.20
N LEU A 121 -5.41 3.42 -3.92
CA LEU A 121 -6.58 4.11 -3.38
C LEU A 121 -6.78 5.51 -4.01
N LEU A 122 -5.68 6.17 -4.40
CA LEU A 122 -5.70 7.47 -5.09
C LEU A 122 -5.99 7.36 -6.60
N GLY A 123 -6.27 6.16 -7.11
CA GLY A 123 -6.64 5.92 -8.50
C GLY A 123 -5.49 5.73 -9.48
N TYR A 124 -4.27 5.50 -8.99
CA TYR A 124 -3.15 5.05 -9.82
C TYR A 124 -3.25 3.53 -10.03
N ASP A 125 -3.14 3.07 -11.27
CA ASP A 125 -3.23 1.64 -11.61
C ASP A 125 -1.99 1.19 -12.40
N HIS A 126 -1.35 0.12 -11.94
CA HIS A 126 -0.18 -0.45 -12.59
C HIS A 126 -0.51 -1.40 -13.76
N GLN A 127 -1.78 -1.74 -13.98
CA GLN A 127 -2.20 -2.62 -15.08
C GLN A 127 -2.19 -1.93 -16.45
N ARG A 128 -2.19 -0.59 -16.47
CA ARG A 128 -2.09 0.21 -17.71
C ARG A 128 -0.66 0.72 -17.88
N THR A 129 -0.05 0.44 -19.04
CA THR A 129 1.37 0.68 -19.32
C THR A 129 1.84 2.12 -19.11
N GLN A 130 0.95 3.12 -19.36
CA GLN A 130 1.26 4.53 -19.13
C GLN A 130 1.17 4.94 -17.65
N ASP A 131 0.26 4.33 -16.89
CA ASP A 131 0.07 4.63 -15.47
C ASP A 131 1.11 3.91 -14.60
N HIS A 132 1.61 2.76 -15.06
CA HIS A 132 2.71 2.03 -14.45
C HIS A 132 3.98 2.89 -14.32
N LYS A 133 4.40 3.59 -15.39
CA LYS A 133 5.59 4.45 -15.35
C LYS A 133 5.44 5.60 -14.35
N LYS A 134 4.25 6.20 -14.27
CA LYS A 134 3.95 7.28 -13.32
C LYS A 134 3.97 6.77 -11.89
N MET A 135 3.35 5.62 -11.64
CA MET A 135 3.32 4.99 -10.32
C MET A 135 4.73 4.64 -9.86
N LEU A 136 5.56 4.04 -10.73
CA LEU A 136 6.95 3.71 -10.42
C LEU A 136 7.80 4.95 -10.11
N ALA A 137 7.61 6.03 -10.86
CA ALA A 137 8.29 7.31 -10.60
C ALA A 137 7.88 7.91 -9.24
N LEU A 138 6.59 7.81 -8.88
CA LEU A 138 6.08 8.24 -7.58
C LEU A 138 6.64 7.38 -6.45
N GLU A 139 6.64 6.06 -6.59
CA GLU A 139 7.23 5.14 -5.61
C GLU A 139 8.70 5.48 -5.37
N ARG A 140 9.49 5.70 -6.44
CA ARG A 140 10.90 6.13 -6.34
C ARG A 140 11.06 7.46 -5.61
N ARG A 141 10.20 8.43 -5.91
CA ARG A 141 10.23 9.74 -5.26
C ARG A 141 9.86 9.68 -3.78
N ILE A 142 8.94 8.79 -3.40
CA ILE A 142 8.45 8.67 -2.02
C ILE A 142 9.40 7.85 -1.16
N LEU A 143 9.90 6.72 -1.67
CA LEU A 143 10.70 5.76 -0.93
C LEU A 143 12.21 6.05 -1.03
N GLY A 144 12.64 6.77 -2.07
CA GLY A 144 14.05 6.90 -2.43
C GLY A 144 14.53 5.69 -3.23
N VAL A 145 15.55 5.89 -4.07
CA VAL A 145 16.11 4.84 -4.96
C VAL A 145 16.62 3.63 -4.15
N ALA A 146 17.26 3.89 -3.00
CA ALA A 146 17.84 2.87 -2.14
C ALA A 146 16.82 1.91 -1.51
N MET A 147 15.56 2.33 -1.31
CA MET A 147 14.51 1.45 -0.75
C MET A 147 13.84 0.55 -1.81
N LEU A 148 14.06 0.84 -3.10
CA LEU A 148 13.47 0.09 -4.21
C LEU A 148 14.44 -0.88 -4.87
N ALA A 149 15.74 -0.56 -4.88
CA ALA A 149 16.75 -1.60 -5.04
C ALA A 149 16.63 -2.55 -3.83
N GLY A 150 16.69 -3.86 -4.02
CA GLY A 150 16.94 -4.74 -2.88
C GLY A 150 18.28 -4.37 -2.24
N ASP A 151 18.53 -4.73 -0.99
CA ASP A 151 19.79 -4.42 -0.27
C ASP A 151 21.03 -5.14 -0.88
N GLY A 152 20.94 -5.61 -2.14
CA GLY A 152 21.97 -6.36 -2.86
C GLY A 152 22.54 -5.67 -4.10
N GLU A 153 22.25 -4.40 -4.38
CA GLU A 153 22.86 -3.65 -5.50
C GLU A 153 23.58 -2.36 -5.06
N LEU A 154 24.23 -2.40 -3.90
CA LEU A 154 25.27 -1.45 -3.53
C LEU A 154 26.48 -2.26 -3.05
N GLY A 155 27.16 -2.88 -4.02
CA GLY A 155 28.48 -3.48 -3.88
C GLY A 155 29.40 -2.91 -4.95
#